data_AF-A0A484ZJ46-F1
#
_entry.id   AF-A0A484ZJ46-F1
#
_cell.length_a   1.000
_cell.length_b   1.000
_cell.length_c   1.000
_cell.angle_alpha   90.00
_cell.angle_beta   90.00
_cell.angle_gamma   90.00
#
_symmetry.space_group_name_H-M   'P 1'
#
loop_
_entity.id
_entity.type
_entity.pdbx_description
1 polymer ?
#
loop_
_entity_poly.entity_id
_entity_poly.type
_entity_poly.pdbx_seq_one_letter_code
_entity_poly.pdbx_strand_id
1 'polypeptide(L)'
;MMKSASGLKVRTKEYRQKGYWGDASLADFWAMSVLCAPDKTAVVDNHGQSFTYRQADHRAGQIASYLQEKGIGSGDFVSFQLPGWLSFSLFISPA
;
A
#
# COMPACT_ATOMS: atom_id res chain seq x y z
N MET A 1 -27.29 0.55 -12.08
CA MET A 1 -27.15 -0.63 -12.95
C MET A 1 -26.27 -1.66 -12.23
N MET A 2 -26.86 -2.60 -11.49
CA MET A 2 -26.12 -3.59 -10.68
C MET A 2 -25.68 -4.75 -11.58
N LYS A 3 -24.37 -4.99 -11.70
CA LYS A 3 -23.85 -6.18 -12.39
C LYS A 3 -24.25 -7.42 -11.59
N SER A 4 -24.90 -8.38 -12.24
CA SER A 4 -25.31 -9.65 -11.63
C SER A 4 -24.12 -10.37 -10.99
N ALA A 5 -24.28 -10.84 -9.75
CA ALA A 5 -23.25 -11.50 -8.94
C ALA A 5 -22.66 -12.77 -9.62
N SER A 6 -23.39 -13.37 -10.56
CA SER A 6 -22.90 -14.50 -11.37
C SER A 6 -21.77 -14.10 -12.33
N GLY A 7 -21.85 -12.91 -12.92
CA GLY A 7 -20.82 -12.40 -13.84
C GLY A 7 -19.51 -12.03 -13.15
N LEU A 8 -19.56 -11.70 -11.86
CA LEU A 8 -18.36 -11.40 -11.06
C LEU A 8 -17.54 -12.67 -10.79
N LYS A 9 -18.21 -13.77 -10.41
CA LYS A 9 -17.54 -15.06 -10.16
C LYS A 9 -16.85 -15.63 -11.40
N VAL A 10 -17.43 -15.44 -12.59
CA VAL A 10 -16.83 -15.87 -13.87
C VAL A 10 -15.54 -15.09 -14.16
N ARG A 11 -15.55 -13.76 -13.96
CA ARG A 11 -14.37 -12.91 -14.20
C ARG A 11 -13.24 -13.17 -13.21
N THR A 12 -13.57 -13.44 -11.94
CA THR A 12 -12.56 -13.79 -10.93
C THR A 12 -11.77 -15.05 -11.33
N LYS A 13 -12.47 -16.09 -11.81
CA LYS A 13 -11.83 -17.34 -12.25
C LYS A 13 -10.94 -17.10 -13.48
N GLU A 14 -11.45 -16.35 -14.46
CA GLU A 14 -10.71 -16.02 -15.69
C GLU A 14 -9.40 -15.24 -15.38
N TYR A 15 -9.47 -14.22 -14.51
CA TYR A 15 -8.31 -13.38 -14.19
C TYR A 15 -7.24 -14.13 -13.39
N ARG A 16 -7.65 -15.06 -12.53
CA ARG A 16 -6.72 -15.96 -11.83
C ARG A 16 -6.07 -16.96 -12.78
N GLN A 17 -6.83 -17.55 -13.70
CA GLN A 17 -6.28 -18.49 -14.71
C GLN A 17 -5.30 -17.81 -15.67
N LYS A 18 -5.57 -16.56 -16.05
CA LYS A 18 -4.65 -15.75 -16.88
C LYS A 18 -3.45 -15.20 -16.10
N GLY A 19 -3.39 -15.42 -14.78
CA GLY A 19 -2.30 -14.94 -13.92
C GLY A 19 -2.31 -13.44 -13.64
N TYR A 20 -3.39 -12.72 -13.98
CA TYR A 20 -3.49 -11.29 -13.70
C TYR A 20 -3.71 -11.01 -12.22
N TRP A 21 -4.44 -11.88 -11.53
CA TRP A 21 -4.71 -11.79 -10.10
C TRP A 21 -4.02 -12.94 -9.38
N GLY A 22 -2.97 -12.62 -8.63
CA GLY A 22 -2.34 -13.53 -7.68
C GLY A 22 -2.98 -13.46 -6.29
N ASP A 23 -2.39 -14.18 -5.34
CA ASP A 23 -2.77 -14.12 -3.92
C ASP A 23 -1.95 -13.11 -3.12
N ALA A 24 -0.85 -12.62 -3.70
CA ALA A 24 -0.03 -11.56 -3.10
C ALA A 24 -0.79 -10.23 -3.09
N SER A 25 -0.84 -9.62 -1.92
CA SER A 25 -1.33 -8.27 -1.71
C SER A 25 -0.27 -7.23 -2.11
N LEU A 26 -0.69 -5.97 -2.23
CA LEU A 26 0.24 -4.86 -2.42
C LEU A 26 1.24 -4.75 -1.25
N ALA A 27 0.82 -5.08 -0.03
CA ALA A 27 1.67 -5.15 1.14
C ALA A 27 2.77 -6.22 1.01
N ASP A 28 2.45 -7.38 0.44
CA ASP A 28 3.44 -8.42 0.21
C ASP A 28 4.53 -7.96 -0.78
N PHE A 29 4.13 -7.29 -1.87
CA PHE A 29 5.10 -6.73 -2.83
C PHE A 29 5.95 -5.62 -2.22
N TRP A 30 5.38 -4.81 -1.34
CA TRP A 30 6.14 -3.79 -0.61
C TRP A 30 7.16 -4.43 0.34
N ALA A 31 6.74 -5.37 1.18
CA ALA A 31 7.62 -6.08 2.10
C ALA A 31 8.76 -6.79 1.35
N MET A 32 8.47 -7.43 0.22
CA MET A 32 9.50 -8.00 -0.64
C MET A 32 10.49 -6.95 -1.16
N SER A 33 10.01 -5.75 -1.53
CA SER A 33 10.88 -4.66 -2.00
C SER A 33 11.80 -4.15 -0.88
N VAL A 34 11.28 -4.01 0.34
CA VAL A 34 12.06 -3.63 1.53
C VAL A 34 13.13 -4.67 1.84
N LEU A 35 12.81 -5.97 1.74
CA LEU A 35 13.77 -7.05 1.97
C LEU A 35 14.84 -7.13 0.89
N CYS A 36 14.45 -7.03 -0.38
CA CYS A 36 15.35 -7.21 -1.52
C CYS A 36 16.27 -6.01 -1.77
N ALA A 37 15.81 -4.79 -1.50
CA ALA A 37 16.53 -3.56 -1.82
C ALA A 37 16.31 -2.44 -0.78
N PRO A 38 16.65 -2.68 0.50
CA PRO A 38 16.29 -1.78 1.60
C PRO A 38 16.86 -0.37 1.47
N ASP A 39 18.06 -0.26 0.91
CA ASP A 39 18.82 0.99 0.81
C ASP A 39 18.63 1.69 -0.55
N LYS A 40 17.82 1.10 -1.44
CA LYS A 40 17.44 1.73 -2.70
C LYS A 40 16.40 2.83 -2.43
N THR A 41 16.55 3.97 -3.08
CA THR A 41 15.57 5.06 -3.03
C THR A 41 14.22 4.59 -3.56
N ALA A 42 13.19 4.69 -2.72
CA ALA A 42 11.81 4.34 -3.03
C ALA A 42 10.99 5.56 -3.45
N VAL A 43 11.20 6.70 -2.78
CA VAL A 43 10.44 7.93 -3.01
C VAL A 43 11.37 9.14 -2.97
N VAL A 44 11.09 10.11 -3.84
CA VAL A 44 11.74 11.43 -3.90
C VAL A 44 10.63 12.48 -4.05
N ASP A 45 10.70 13.60 -3.34
CA ASP A 45 9.83 14.75 -3.63
C ASP A 45 10.53 15.85 -4.44
N ASN A 46 9.70 16.80 -4.84
CA ASN A 46 10.10 18.00 -5.55
C ASN A 46 10.85 19.02 -4.66
N HIS A 47 11.01 18.74 -3.37
CA HIS A 47 11.78 19.57 -2.43
C HIS A 47 13.19 18.99 -2.16
N GLY A 48 13.56 17.91 -2.85
CA GLY A 48 14.88 17.29 -2.76
C GLY A 48 15.02 16.30 -1.60
N GLN A 49 13.95 16.02 -0.86
CA GLN A 49 13.96 14.95 0.12
C GLN A 49 13.74 13.60 -0.58
N SER A 50 14.36 12.56 -0.03
CA SER A 50 14.20 11.19 -0.53
C SER A 50 14.24 10.18 0.61
N PHE A 51 13.56 9.06 0.42
CA PHE A 51 13.58 7.94 1.36
C PHE A 51 13.93 6.65 0.64
N THR A 52 14.76 5.84 1.28
CA THR A 52 14.96 4.45 0.90
C THR A 52 13.74 3.61 1.25
N TYR A 53 13.63 2.40 0.69
CA TYR A 53 12.56 1.46 1.07
C TYR A 53 12.49 1.24 2.58
N ARG A 54 13.63 0.98 3.24
CA ARG A 54 13.71 0.81 4.70
C ARG A 54 13.21 2.04 5.47
N GLN A 55 13.57 3.22 5.00
CA GLN A 55 13.20 4.48 5.66
C GLN A 55 11.72 4.85 5.48
N ALA A 56 11.15 4.51 4.32
CA ALA A 56 9.73 4.70 4.05
C ALA A 56 8.90 3.72 4.90
N ASP A 57 9.31 2.45 4.93
CA ASP A 57 8.68 1.37 5.69
C ASP A 57 8.63 1.67 7.19
N HIS A 58 9.76 2.07 7.78
CA HIS A 58 9.82 2.43 9.20
C HIS A 58 8.85 3.59 9.55
N ARG A 59 8.76 4.61 8.69
CA ARG A 59 7.86 5.75 8.91
C ARG A 59 6.39 5.38 8.73
N ALA A 60 6.09 4.55 7.73
CA ALA A 60 4.75 3.98 7.58
C ALA A 60 4.34 3.20 8.83
N GLY A 61 5.25 2.41 9.41
CA GLY A 61 5.03 1.67 10.66
C GLY A 61 4.76 2.56 11.87
N GLN A 62 5.39 3.73 11.95
CA GLN A 62 5.08 4.73 12.98
C GLN A 62 3.66 5.27 12.83
N ILE A 63 3.23 5.57 11.60
CA ILE A 63 1.86 6.04 11.32
C ILE A 63 0.85 4.93 11.63
N ALA A 64 1.11 3.70 11.18
CA ALA A 64 0.25 2.55 11.42
C ALA A 64 0.06 2.28 12.93
N SER A 65 1.15 2.32 13.70
CA SER A 65 1.11 2.18 15.17
C SER A 65 0.26 3.29 15.80
N TYR A 66 0.46 4.54 15.37
CA TYR A 66 -0.34 5.67 15.87
C TYR A 66 -1.84 5.53 15.56
N LEU A 67 -2.21 5.09 14.35
CA LEU A 67 -3.60 4.88 13.99
C LEU A 67 -4.24 3.76 14.82
N GLN A 68 -3.51 2.67 15.07
CA GLN A 68 -3.95 1.59 15.96
C GLN A 68 -4.16 2.08 17.39
N GLU A 69 -3.26 2.92 17.92
CA GLU A 69 -3.43 3.55 19.24
C GLU A 69 -4.68 4.46 19.31
N LYS A 70 -5.13 5.01 18.18
CA LYS A 70 -6.40 5.77 18.08
C LYS A 70 -7.63 4.88 17.86
N GLY A 71 -7.46 3.56 17.89
CA GLY A 71 -8.55 2.59 17.75
C GLY A 71 -8.95 2.31 16.30
N ILE A 72 -8.14 2.72 15.33
CA ILE A 72 -8.37 2.45 13.91
C ILE A 72 -7.74 1.10 13.56
N GLY A 73 -8.53 0.21 12.95
CA GLY A 73 -8.13 -1.15 12.64
C GLY A 73 -8.58 -1.65 11.27
N SER A 74 -8.55 -2.97 11.11
CA SER A 74 -8.91 -3.63 9.86
C SER A 74 -10.39 -3.38 9.51
N GLY A 75 -10.64 -2.89 8.30
CA GLY A 75 -11.99 -2.60 7.80
C GLY A 75 -12.46 -1.17 8.06
N ASP A 76 -11.72 -0.37 8.83
CA ASP A 76 -12.04 1.03 9.04
C ASP A 76 -11.69 1.89 7.82
N PHE A 77 -12.48 2.93 7.60
CA PHE A 77 -12.26 3.88 6.51
C PHE A 77 -11.67 5.18 7.05
N VAL A 78 -10.47 5.53 6.57
CA VAL A 78 -9.80 6.79 6.91
C VAL A 78 -9.70 7.65 5.65
N SER A 79 -10.35 8.81 5.67
CA SER A 79 -10.15 9.85 4.66
C SER A 79 -8.96 10.72 5.05
N PHE A 80 -8.09 11.03 4.10
CA PHE A 80 -6.93 11.91 4.31
C PHE A 80 -6.75 12.82 3.10
N GLN A 81 -6.31 14.05 3.37
CA GLN A 81 -5.93 15.01 2.34
C GLN A 81 -4.58 15.59 2.72
N LEU A 82 -3.58 15.28 1.90
CA LEU A 82 -2.22 15.74 2.07
C LEU A 82 -1.78 16.45 0.79
N PRO A 83 -0.95 17.50 0.89
CA PRO A 83 -0.29 18.05 -0.29
C PRO A 83 0.65 17.00 -0.90
N GLY A 84 0.95 17.13 -2.19
CA GLY A 84 1.73 16.13 -2.97
C GLY A 84 3.21 15.98 -2.61
N TRP A 85 3.66 16.51 -1.47
CA TRP A 85 4.99 16.26 -0.92
C TRP A 85 5.08 14.87 -0.26
N LEU A 86 6.30 14.42 0.11
CA LEU A 86 6.62 13.07 0.60
C LEU A 86 5.64 12.48 1.63
N SER A 87 4.95 13.31 2.41
CA SER A 87 3.93 12.91 3.37
C SER A 87 2.85 12.00 2.77
N PHE A 88 2.48 12.20 1.49
CA PHE A 88 1.47 11.35 0.84
C PHE A 88 1.94 9.90 0.70
N SER A 89 3.17 9.68 0.23
CA SER A 89 3.69 8.34 -0.02
C SER A 89 3.84 7.52 1.26
N LEU A 90 4.17 8.16 2.39
CA LEU A 90 4.28 7.49 3.67
C LEU A 90 2.94 6.95 4.21
N PHE A 91 1.81 7.56 3.82
CA PHE A 91 0.48 7.11 4.26
C PHE A 91 0.00 5.87 3.50
N ILE A 92 0.40 5.71 2.24
CA ILE A 92 -0.02 4.60 1.38
C ILE A 92 0.97 3.42 1.38
N SER A 93 2.18 3.63 1.90
CA SER A 93 3.15 2.56 2.08
C SER A 93 2.64 1.57 3.14
N PRO A 94 2.54 0.28 2.81
CA PRO A 94 2.27 -0.76 3.79
C PRO A 94 3.37 -0.79 4.85
N ALA A 95 3.01 -1.06 6.10
CA ALA A 95 3.92 -1.34 7.20
C ALA A 95 3.67 -2.74 7.76
#